data_AF-A0A445EZY3-F1
#
_entry.id   AF-A0A445EZY3-F1
#
_cell.length_a   1.000
_cell.length_b   1.000
_cell.length_c   1.000
_cell.angle_alpha   90.00
_cell.angle_beta   90.00
_cell.angle_gamma   90.00
#
_symmetry.space_group_name_H-M   'P 1'
#
loop_
_entity.id
_entity.type
_entity.pdbx_description
1 polymer ?
#
loop_
_entity_poly.entity_id
_entity_poly.type
_entity_poly.pdbx_seq_one_letter_code
_entity_poly.pdbx_strand_id
1 'polypeptide(L)'
;MATMMWSLERSDWDSVEVVELALRVLEGCFLLHPQSTALAHQHNAIQVLMNILSTRGVLEQGACLDALISLMVDSSSNQMVP
;
A
#
# COMPACT_ATOMS: atom_id res chain seq x y z
N MET A 1 -5.26 8.41 -4.80
CA MET A 1 -5.01 7.06 -4.21
C MET A 1 -5.56 5.94 -5.07
N ALA A 2 -6.87 5.88 -5.36
CA ALA A 2 -7.45 4.83 -6.21
C ALA A 2 -6.75 4.69 -7.58
N THR A 3 -6.43 5.80 -8.25
CA THR A 3 -5.67 5.79 -9.51
C THR A 3 -4.26 5.20 -9.37
N MET A 4 -3.55 5.52 -8.28
CA MET A 4 -2.19 4.98 -8.02
C MET A 4 -2.24 3.48 -7.75
N MET A 5 -3.25 3.02 -7.03
CA MET A 5 -3.39 1.60 -6.69
C MET A 5 -3.78 0.75 -7.90
N TRP A 6 -4.67 1.27 -8.75
CA TRP A 6 -4.97 0.69 -10.05
C TRP A 6 -3.74 0.62 -10.96
N SER A 7 -2.88 1.63 -10.93
CA SER A 7 -1.62 1.61 -11.69
C SER A 7 -0.59 0.64 -11.11
N LEU A 8 -0.54 0.45 -9.80
CA LEU A 8 0.32 -0.54 -9.14
C LEU A 8 -0.13 -1.98 -9.48
N GLU A 9 -1.45 -2.24 -9.51
CA GLU A 9 -2.02 -3.54 -9.88
C GLU A 9 -1.66 -3.94 -11.32
N ARG A 10 -1.70 -3.00 -12.27
CA ARG A 10 -1.38 -3.28 -13.68
C ARG A 10 0.10 -3.53 -13.97
N SER A 11 1.01 -3.26 -13.03
CA SER A 11 2.44 -3.63 -13.12
C SER A 11 3.22 -3.14 -14.36
N ASP A 12 2.72 -2.15 -15.10
CA ASP A 12 3.34 -1.59 -16.33
C ASP A 12 4.58 -0.70 -16.05
N TRP A 13 5.16 -0.79 -14.86
CA TRP A 13 6.30 0.01 -14.43
C TRP A 13 7.60 -0.77 -14.64
N ASP A 14 8.32 -0.45 -15.72
CA ASP A 14 9.67 -0.97 -16.00
C ASP A 14 10.72 -0.42 -15.02
N SER A 15 10.42 0.67 -14.31
CA SER A 15 11.36 1.37 -13.43
C SER A 15 11.08 1.08 -11.94
N VAL A 16 12.00 0.34 -11.31
CA VAL A 16 11.99 -0.01 -9.87
C VAL A 16 11.81 1.23 -8.97
N GLU A 17 12.43 2.36 -9.33
CA GLU A 17 12.34 3.61 -8.56
C GLU A 17 10.92 4.20 -8.51
N VAL A 18 10.14 4.04 -9.58
CA VAL A 18 8.79 4.59 -9.65
C VAL A 18 7.84 3.78 -8.78
N VAL A 19 8.01 2.46 -8.75
CA VAL A 19 7.24 1.55 -7.89
C VAL A 19 7.57 1.86 -6.42
N GLU A 20 8.85 1.98 -6.09
CA GLU A 20 9.32 2.31 -4.74
C GLU A 20 8.79 3.67 -4.24
N LEU A 21 8.87 4.70 -5.08
CA LEU A 21 8.35 6.03 -4.76
C LEU A 21 6.83 6.00 -4.58
N ALA A 22 6.11 5.30 -5.44
CA ALA A 22 4.65 5.16 -5.33
C ALA A 22 4.24 4.47 -4.03
N LEU A 23 4.97 3.43 -3.62
CA LEU A 23 4.73 2.72 -2.35
C LEU A 23 4.96 3.63 -1.14
N ARG A 24 6.04 4.43 -1.14
CA ARG A 24 6.28 5.42 -0.06
C ARG A 24 5.24 6.53 -0.01
N VAL A 25 4.76 7.01 -1.16
CA VAL A 25 3.64 7.96 -1.19
C VAL A 25 2.39 7.32 -0.60
N LEU A 26 2.15 6.04 -0.88
CA LEU A 26 1.01 5.28 -0.34
C LEU A 26 1.12 5.13 1.19
N GLU A 27 2.30 4.78 1.70
CA GLU A 27 2.61 4.71 3.13
C GLU A 27 2.26 6.03 3.84
N GLY A 28 2.78 7.16 3.34
CA GLY A 28 2.47 8.48 3.89
C GLY A 28 0.98 8.82 3.82
N CYS A 29 0.26 8.37 2.78
CA CYS A 29 -1.19 8.56 2.69
C CYS A 29 -1.96 7.77 3.76
N PHE A 30 -1.51 6.55 4.08
CA PHE A 30 -2.12 5.73 5.13
C PHE A 30 -1.88 6.31 6.52
N LEU A 31 -0.67 6.80 6.79
CA LEU A 31 -0.31 7.42 8.08
C LEU A 31 -1.01 8.75 8.33
N LEU A 32 -1.19 9.58 7.29
CA LEU A 32 -1.71 10.94 7.46
C LEU A 32 -3.24 11.03 7.36
N HIS A 33 -3.90 10.07 6.72
CA HIS A 33 -5.33 10.17 6.42
C HIS A 33 -6.06 8.83 6.67
N PRO A 34 -6.81 8.68 7.77
CA PRO A 34 -7.52 7.44 8.07
C PRO A 34 -8.59 7.05 7.02
N GLN A 35 -9.10 8.02 6.26
CA GLN A 35 -9.98 7.75 5.11
C GLN A 35 -9.25 7.01 3.97
N SER A 36 -7.94 7.21 3.82
CA SER A 36 -7.10 6.46 2.89
C SER A 36 -7.03 4.99 3.28
N THR A 37 -6.93 4.69 4.57
CA THR A 37 -6.95 3.30 5.06
C THR A 37 -8.29 2.63 4.76
N ALA A 38 -9.42 3.31 4.94
CA ALA A 38 -10.73 2.78 4.60
C ALA A 38 -10.90 2.53 3.09
N LEU A 39 -10.46 3.47 2.24
CA LEU A 39 -10.51 3.33 0.78
C LEU A 39 -9.56 2.23 0.28
N ALA A 40 -8.39 2.07 0.91
CA ALA A 40 -7.45 1.00 0.58
C ALA A 40 -8.05 -0.39 0.84
N HIS A 41 -8.77 -0.56 1.95
CA HIS A 41 -9.52 -1.80 2.21
C HIS A 41 -10.60 -2.04 1.15
N GLN A 42 -11.36 -1.00 0.76
CA GLN A 42 -12.40 -1.13 -0.28
C GLN A 42 -11.85 -1.53 -1.65
N HIS A 43 -10.61 -1.15 -1.96
CA HIS A 43 -9.98 -1.43 -3.24
C HIS A 43 -9.00 -2.61 -3.19
N ASN A 44 -9.08 -3.50 -2.18
CA ASN A 44 -8.21 -4.67 -2.04
C ASN A 44 -6.70 -4.34 -2.03
N ALA A 45 -6.31 -3.21 -1.45
CA ALA A 45 -4.91 -2.77 -1.36
C ALA A 45 -3.99 -3.85 -0.79
N ILE A 46 -4.47 -4.61 0.20
CA ILE A 46 -3.72 -5.70 0.84
C ILE A 46 -3.30 -6.75 -0.19
N GLN A 47 -4.20 -7.13 -1.10
CA GLN A 47 -3.92 -8.14 -2.12
C GLN A 47 -2.91 -7.63 -3.15
N VAL A 48 -3.04 -6.37 -3.56
CA VAL A 48 -2.10 -5.71 -4.49
C VAL A 48 -0.71 -5.60 -3.86
N LEU A 49 -0.63 -5.15 -2.61
CA LEU A 49 0.63 -5.05 -1.85
C LEU A 49 1.25 -6.45 -1.63
N MET A 50 0.48 -7.46 -1.26
CA MET A 50 0.99 -8.84 -1.15
C MET A 50 1.53 -9.38 -2.48
N ASN A 51 0.88 -9.07 -3.60
CA ASN A 51 1.37 -9.47 -4.91
C ASN A 51 2.70 -8.79 -5.24
N ILE A 52 2.82 -7.49 -4.97
CA ILE A 52 4.07 -6.73 -5.14
C ILE A 52 5.18 -7.31 -4.25
N LEU A 53 4.88 -7.57 -2.98
CA LEU A 53 5.81 -8.18 -2.03
C LEU A 53 6.29 -9.57 -2.50
N SER A 54 5.42 -10.35 -3.12
CA SER A 54 5.73 -11.71 -3.61
C SER A 54 6.51 -11.73 -4.94
N THR A 55 6.32 -10.72 -5.80
CA THR A 55 6.80 -10.75 -7.20
C THR A 55 7.95 -9.79 -7.51
N ARG A 56 8.17 -8.76 -6.69
CA ARG A 56 9.14 -7.68 -6.95
C ARG A 56 10.45 -7.84 -6.19
N GLY A 57 11.45 -7.02 -6.53
CA GLY A 57 12.79 -7.08 -5.95
C GLY A 57 12.85 -6.54 -4.51
N VAL A 58 13.97 -6.82 -3.82
CA VAL A 58 14.18 -6.50 -2.39
C VAL A 58 13.91 -5.03 -2.05
N LEU A 59 14.22 -4.10 -2.97
CA LEU A 59 14.00 -2.66 -2.75
C LEU A 59 12.51 -2.31 -2.71
N GLU A 60 11.73 -2.83 -3.66
CA GLU A 60 10.28 -2.62 -3.73
C GLU A 60 9.57 -3.35 -2.59
N GLN A 61 10.08 -4.51 -2.20
CA GLN A 61 9.56 -5.28 -1.06
C GLN A 61 9.63 -4.49 0.25
N GLY A 62 10.74 -3.78 0.52
CA GLY A 62 10.89 -2.95 1.71
C GLY A 62 9.81 -1.86 1.78
N ALA A 63 9.73 -1.03 0.75
CA ALA A 63 8.72 0.04 0.69
C ALA A 63 7.28 -0.51 0.69
N CYS A 64 7.06 -1.69 0.11
CA CYS A 64 5.77 -2.37 0.13
C CYS A 64 5.38 -2.84 1.53
N LEU A 65 6.35 -3.35 2.30
CA LEU A 65 6.14 -3.78 3.67
C LEU A 65 5.78 -2.59 4.57
N ASP A 66 6.50 -1.48 4.44
CA ASP A 66 6.25 -0.25 5.20
C ASP A 66 4.85 0.32 4.92
N ALA A 67 4.44 0.34 3.65
CA ALA A 67 3.08 0.73 3.27
C ALA A 67 2.01 -0.22 3.83
N LEU A 68 2.27 -1.53 3.85
CA LEU A 68 1.34 -2.53 4.40
C LEU A 68 1.21 -2.40 5.93
N ILE A 69 2.30 -2.12 6.63
CA ILE A 69 2.29 -1.85 8.08
C ILE A 69 1.47 -0.59 8.37
N SER A 70 1.71 0.48 7.63
CA SER A 70 0.98 1.75 7.77
C SER A 70 -0.52 1.60 7.50
N LEU A 71 -0.90 0.72 6.56
CA LEU A 71 -2.29 0.37 6.30
C LEU A 71 -2.93 -0.39 7.48
N MET A 72 -2.16 -1.24 8.17
CA MET A 72 -2.66 -2.07 9.27
C MET A 72 -2.69 -1.35 10.63
N VAL A 73 -1.85 -0.32 10.82
CA VAL A 73 -1.71 0.44 12.07
C VAL A 73 -3.02 1.04 12.56
N ASP A 74 -3.90 1.47 11.66
CA ASP A 74 -5.22 2.08 11.99
C ASP A 74 -6.41 1.22 11.53
N SER A 75 -6.22 -0.09 11.35
CA SER A 75 -7.34 -0.97 11.01
C SER A 75 -8.37 -0.96 12.16
N SER A 76 -9.61 -0.59 11.83
CA SER A 76 -10.71 -0.49 12.80
C SER A 76 -10.98 -1.80 13.58
N SER A 77 -10.56 -2.94 13.02
CA SER A 77 -10.60 -4.25 13.68
C SER A 77 -9.67 -4.39 14.89
N ASN A 78 -8.61 -3.57 14.99
CA ASN A 78 -7.72 -3.52 16.15
C ASN A 78 -8.11 -2.41 17.15
N GLN A 79 -9.03 -1.52 16.78
CA GLN A 79 -9.66 -0.62 17.74
C GLN A 79 -10.76 -1.38 18.46
N MET A 80 -10.38 -2.06 19.53
CA MET A 80 -11.30 -2.57 20.53
C MET A 80 -12.00 -1.35 21.16
N VAL A 81 -13.14 -0.95 20.58
CA VAL A 81 -14.01 0.07 21.16
C VAL A 81 -14.64 -0.54 22.43
N PRO A 82 -14.40 0.00 23.64
CA PRO A 82 -15.09 -0.44 24.85
C PRO A 82 -16.58 -0.04 24.85
#